data_AF-A0A2K8XR75-F1
#
_entry.id   AF-A0A2K8XR75-F1
#
_cell.length_a   1.000
_cell.length_b   1.000
_cell.length_c   1.000
_cell.angle_alpha   90.00
_cell.angle_beta   90.00
_cell.angle_gamma   90.00
#
_symmetry.space_group_name_H-M   'P 1'
#
loop_
_entity.id
_entity.type
_entity.pdbx_description
1 polymer ?
#
loop_
_entity_poly.entity_id
_entity_poly.type
_entity_poly.pdbx_seq_one_letter_code
_entity_poly.pdbx_strand_id
1 'polypeptide(L)'
;MGAKENILRKIRILITNQFDSPEEAFLFFDSDKDGRLKKSEIKKMLKNAAVNGFIRGVVANELLKGYDKSSDDTINWEEFKVAIAELERDL
;
A
#
# COMPACT_ATOMS: atom_id res chain seq x y z
N MET A 1 18.46 -7.34 1.40
CA MET A 1 17.19 -7.48 0.66
C MET A 1 16.18 -8.22 1.52
N GLY A 2 15.54 -7.50 2.44
CA GLY A 2 14.61 -8.02 3.42
C GLY A 2 13.20 -8.26 2.86
N ALA A 3 12.35 -8.91 3.67
CA ALA A 3 10.96 -9.21 3.30
C ALA A 3 10.16 -7.93 2.94
N LYS A 4 10.44 -6.82 3.63
CA LYS A 4 9.85 -5.49 3.37
C LYS A 4 10.09 -5.03 1.92
N GLU A 5 11.34 -5.02 1.45
CA GLU A 5 11.71 -4.60 0.08
C GLU A 5 10.97 -5.41 -1.00
N ASN A 6 10.80 -6.74 -0.81
CA ASN A 6 10.10 -7.58 -1.78
C ASN A 6 8.60 -7.22 -1.87
N ILE A 7 7.95 -6.99 -0.72
CA ILE A 7 6.55 -6.57 -0.66
C ILE A 7 6.37 -5.21 -1.34
N LEU A 8 7.24 -4.26 -0.99
CA LEU A 8 7.26 -2.91 -1.54
C LEU A 8 7.41 -2.93 -3.07
N ARG A 9 8.33 -3.75 -3.59
CA ARG A 9 8.50 -3.97 -5.03
C ARG A 9 7.23 -4.54 -5.69
N LYS A 10 6.54 -5.50 -5.05
CA LYS A 10 5.30 -6.08 -5.56
C LYS A 10 4.17 -5.06 -5.64
N ILE A 11 4.04 -4.18 -4.64
CA ILE A 11 3.06 -3.09 -4.64
C ILE A 11 3.35 -2.12 -5.79
N ARG A 12 4.62 -1.71 -5.96
CA ARG A 12 5.03 -0.85 -7.08
C ARG A 12 4.72 -1.48 -8.44
N ILE A 13 5.01 -2.78 -8.63
CA ILE A 13 4.68 -3.49 -9.87
C ILE A 13 3.16 -3.52 -10.08
N LEU A 14 2.38 -3.79 -9.03
CA LEU A 14 0.92 -3.75 -9.13
C LEU A 14 0.43 -2.37 -9.59
N ILE A 15 0.90 -1.31 -8.94
CA ILE A 15 0.48 0.07 -9.24
C ILE A 15 0.85 0.43 -10.67
N THR A 16 2.12 0.26 -11.05
CA THR A 16 2.62 0.63 -12.39
C THR A 16 2.13 -0.25 -13.54
N ASN A 17 1.67 -1.49 -13.25
CA ASN A 17 1.24 -2.42 -14.29
C ASN A 17 -0.28 -2.54 -14.42
N GLN A 18 -1.05 -2.15 -13.39
CA GLN A 18 -2.52 -2.18 -13.43
C GLN A 18 -3.18 -0.81 -13.45
N PHE A 19 -2.44 0.26 -13.16
CA PHE A 19 -2.98 1.62 -13.10
C PHE A 19 -2.00 2.57 -13.80
N ASP A 20 -2.52 3.59 -14.47
CA ASP A 20 -1.67 4.61 -15.12
C ASP A 20 -1.09 5.57 -14.08
N SER A 21 -1.75 5.75 -12.94
CA SER A 21 -1.29 6.62 -11.85
C SER A 21 -1.50 6.03 -10.45
N PRO A 22 -0.66 6.41 -9.44
CA PRO A 22 -0.87 6.01 -8.05
C PRO A 22 -2.20 6.50 -7.48
N GLU A 23 -2.74 7.60 -8.01
CA GLU A 23 -4.07 8.13 -7.65
C GLU A 23 -5.19 7.16 -8.06
N GLU A 24 -5.13 6.60 -9.26
CA GLU A 24 -6.11 5.61 -9.71
C GLU A 24 -6.03 4.33 -8.89
N ALA A 25 -4.82 3.88 -8.57
CA ALA A 25 -4.64 2.74 -7.68
C ALA A 25 -5.28 3.02 -6.31
N PHE A 26 -5.03 4.19 -5.73
CA PHE A 26 -5.60 4.60 -4.45
C PHE A 26 -7.14 4.60 -4.50
N LEU A 27 -7.72 5.28 -5.47
CA LEU A 27 -9.18 5.35 -5.66
C LEU A 27 -9.82 3.99 -5.96
N PHE A 28 -9.08 3.07 -6.60
CA PHE A 28 -9.55 1.71 -6.85
C PHE A 28 -9.60 0.87 -5.56
N PHE A 29 -8.62 1.03 -4.67
CA PHE A 29 -8.56 0.27 -3.42
C PHE A 29 -9.45 0.86 -2.32
N ASP A 30 -9.60 2.18 -2.30
CA ASP A 30 -10.54 2.92 -1.47
C ASP A 30 -11.98 2.60 -1.92
N SER A 31 -12.51 1.52 -1.37
CA SER A 31 -13.80 0.95 -1.75
C SER A 31 -14.95 1.81 -1.22
N ASP A 32 -14.76 2.45 -0.07
CA ASP A 32 -15.77 3.28 0.56
C ASP A 32 -15.67 4.78 0.24
N LYS A 33 -14.62 5.18 -0.49
CA LYS A 33 -14.38 6.54 -0.99
C LYS A 33 -14.31 7.58 0.12
N ASP A 34 -13.78 7.20 1.28
CA ASP A 34 -13.53 8.11 2.39
C ASP A 34 -12.18 8.85 2.27
N GLY A 35 -11.44 8.58 1.20
CA GLY A 35 -10.13 9.19 0.93
C GLY A 35 -9.02 8.58 1.78
N ARG A 36 -9.24 7.36 2.31
CA ARG A 36 -8.31 6.67 3.21
C ARG A 36 -8.32 5.18 2.92
N LEU A 37 -7.15 4.54 3.05
CA LEU A 37 -7.03 3.09 2.94
C LEU A 37 -6.98 2.46 4.32
N LYS A 38 -8.07 1.79 4.70
CA LYS A 38 -8.14 1.00 5.92
C LYS A 38 -7.31 -0.27 5.79
N LYS A 39 -6.97 -0.87 6.93
CA LYS A 39 -6.28 -2.18 6.99
C LYS A 39 -6.89 -3.25 6.08
N SER A 40 -8.22 -3.28 5.96
CA SER A 40 -8.92 -4.24 5.10
C SER A 40 -8.67 -4.01 3.60
N GLU A 41 -8.52 -2.75 3.18
CA GLU A 41 -8.28 -2.35 1.80
C GLU A 41 -6.81 -2.51 1.43
N ILE A 42 -5.90 -2.17 2.35
CA ILE A 42 -4.47 -2.50 2.22
C ILE A 42 -4.27 -4.01 2.05
N LYS A 43 -5.03 -4.84 2.79
CA LYS A 43 -5.01 -6.30 2.56
C LYS A 43 -5.48 -6.67 1.15
N LYS A 44 -6.51 -6.02 0.59
CA LYS A 44 -6.94 -6.25 -0.81
C LYS A 44 -5.83 -5.86 -1.79
N MET A 45 -5.17 -4.71 -1.59
CA MET A 45 -4.03 -4.29 -2.40
C MET A 45 -2.90 -5.32 -2.37
N LEU A 46 -2.52 -5.79 -1.17
CA LEU A 46 -1.51 -6.83 -1.01
C LEU A 46 -1.93 -8.17 -1.67
N LYS A 47 -3.23 -8.49 -1.67
CA LYS A 47 -3.75 -9.67 -2.39
C LYS A 47 -3.48 -9.54 -3.89
N ASN A 48 -3.79 -8.39 -4.47
CA ASN A 48 -3.60 -8.12 -5.89
C ASN A 48 -2.12 -8.07 -6.26
N ALA A 49 -1.27 -7.62 -5.34
CA ALA A 49 0.19 -7.67 -5.48
C ALA A 49 0.78 -9.09 -5.33
N ALA A 50 -0.04 -10.14 -5.31
CA ALA A 50 0.36 -11.53 -5.11
C ALA A 50 1.22 -11.73 -3.84
N VAL A 51 0.89 -11.02 -2.75
CA VAL A 51 1.48 -11.24 -1.44
C VAL A 51 0.76 -12.41 -0.75
N ASN A 52 1.57 -13.30 -0.18
CA ASN A 52 1.11 -14.52 0.47
C ASN A 52 0.08 -14.20 1.57
N GLY A 53 -1.05 -14.91 1.54
CA GLY A 53 -2.17 -14.70 2.47
C GLY A 53 -1.78 -14.85 3.94
N PHE A 54 -0.82 -15.73 4.25
CA PHE A 54 -0.35 -15.96 5.62
C PHE A 54 0.32 -14.74 6.24
N ILE A 55 1.08 -13.97 5.45
CA ILE A 55 1.83 -12.80 5.97
C ILE A 55 1.08 -11.50 5.77
N ARG A 56 0.06 -11.47 4.90
CA ARG A 56 -0.66 -10.25 4.50
C ARG A 56 -1.18 -9.43 5.68
N GLY A 57 -1.66 -10.10 6.73
CA GLY A 57 -2.15 -9.41 7.94
C GLY A 57 -1.05 -8.67 8.69
N VAL A 58 0.13 -9.30 8.82
CA VAL A 58 1.32 -8.71 9.45
C VAL A 58 1.84 -7.57 8.59
N VAL A 59 1.96 -7.81 7.28
CA VAL A 59 2.45 -6.83 6.31
C VAL A 59 1.57 -5.58 6.25
N ALA A 60 0.25 -5.74 6.21
CA ALA A 60 -0.66 -4.59 6.25
C ALA A 60 -0.47 -3.76 7.53
N ASN A 61 -0.24 -4.44 8.65
CA ASN A 61 0.02 -3.79 9.93
C ASN A 61 1.37 -3.05 9.95
N GLU A 62 2.40 -3.62 9.34
CA GLU A 62 3.71 -2.96 9.21
C GLU A 62 3.67 -1.76 8.27
N LEU A 63 2.92 -1.85 7.17
CA LEU A 63 2.71 -0.72 6.26
C LEU A 63 1.99 0.43 6.98
N LEU A 64 0.92 0.12 7.72
CA LEU A 64 0.25 1.11 8.55
C LEU A 64 1.23 1.73 9.54
N LYS A 65 1.92 0.95 10.35
CA LYS A 65 2.91 1.48 11.30
C LYS A 65 4.03 2.33 10.67
N GLY A 66 4.39 2.06 9.41
CA GLY A 66 5.43 2.80 8.70
C GLY A 66 4.95 4.14 8.15
N TYR A 67 3.72 4.18 7.62
CA TYR A 67 3.21 5.29 6.81
C TYR A 67 2.04 6.06 7.43
N ASP A 68 1.30 5.48 8.37
CA ASP A 68 0.27 6.17 9.16
C ASP A 68 0.95 7.15 10.13
N LYS A 69 1.05 8.41 9.71
CA LYS A 69 1.59 9.53 10.49
C LYS A 69 0.49 10.21 11.28
N SER A 70 -0.74 10.14 10.79
CA SER A 70 -1.95 10.67 11.42
C SER A 70 -2.37 9.86 12.67
N SER A 71 -1.89 8.62 12.81
CA SER A 71 -2.26 7.66 13.86
C SER A 71 -3.77 7.38 13.90
N ASP A 72 -4.36 7.19 12.73
CA ASP A 72 -5.78 6.86 12.58
C ASP A 72 -6.06 5.45 12.06
N ASP A 73 -5.04 4.58 12.05
CA ASP A 73 -5.10 3.19 11.58
C ASP A 73 -5.53 3.07 10.11
N THR A 74 -5.34 4.14 9.34
CA THR A 74 -5.53 4.20 7.89
C THR A 74 -4.37 4.92 7.22
N ILE A 75 -4.29 4.79 5.89
CA ILE A 75 -3.34 5.55 5.07
C ILE A 75 -4.14 6.51 4.21
N ASN A 76 -4.03 7.81 4.48
CA ASN A 76 -4.64 8.83 3.65
C ASN A 76 -3.84 9.06 2.36
N TRP A 77 -4.40 9.87 1.44
CA TRP A 77 -3.74 10.15 0.16
C TRP A 77 -2.33 10.75 0.28
N GLU A 78 -2.10 11.61 1.27
CA GLU A 78 -0.78 12.23 1.48
C GLU A 78 0.25 11.21 1.95
N GLU A 79 -0.11 10.38 2.90
CA GLU A 79 0.72 9.28 3.41
C GLU A 79 1.00 8.23 2.32
N PHE A 80 0.01 7.93 1.49
CA PHE A 80 0.16 7.04 0.35
C PHE A 80 1.17 7.57 -0.66
N LYS A 81 1.12 8.86 -1.01
CA LYS A 81 2.11 9.49 -1.90
C LYS A 81 3.52 9.40 -1.33
N VAL A 82 3.69 9.64 -0.03
CA VAL A 82 5.00 9.50 0.62
C VAL A 82 5.48 8.06 0.55
N ALA A 83 4.59 7.09 0.79
CA ALA A 83 4.93 5.67 0.65
C ALA A 83 5.43 5.38 -0.76
N ILE A 84 4.68 5.74 -1.81
CA ILE A 84 5.08 5.51 -3.21
C ILE A 84 6.39 6.21 -3.57
N ALA A 85 6.56 7.48 -3.16
CA ALA A 85 7.79 8.22 -3.44
C ALA A 85 9.01 7.59 -2.75
N GLU A 86 8.85 7.02 -1.56
CA GLU A 86 9.90 6.25 -0.88
C GLU A 86 10.21 4.95 -1.64
N LEU A 87 9.21 4.28 -2.24
CA LEU A 87 9.42 3.11 -3.11
C LEU A 87 10.23 3.44 -4.37
N GLU A 88 10.11 4.66 -4.88
CA GLU A 88 10.85 5.12 -6.06
C GLU A 88 12.28 5.55 -5.72
N ARG A 89 12.56 5.94 -4.47
CA ARG A 89 13.86 6.44 -4.03
C ARG A 89 14.84 5.36 -3.54
N ASP A 90 14.35 4.25 -3.01
CA ASP A 90 15.19 3.20 -2.38
C ASP A 90 15.73 2.15 -3.40
N LEU A 91 16.10 2.61 -4.60
CA LEU A 91 16.72 1.80 -5.67
C LEU A 91 18.07 2.36 -6.11
#